data_AF-A0A0E4CNG4-F1
#
_entry.id   AF-A0A0E4CNG4-F1
#
_cell.length_a   1.000
_cell.length_b   1.000
_cell.length_c   1.000
_cell.angle_alpha   90.00
_cell.angle_beta   90.00
_cell.angle_gamma   90.00
#
_symmetry.space_group_name_H-M   'P 1'
#
loop_
_entity.id
_entity.type
_entity.pdbx_description
1 polymer ?
#
loop_
_entity_poly.entity_id
_entity_poly.type
_entity_poly.pdbx_seq_one_letter_code
_entity_poly.pdbx_strand_id
1 'polypeptide(L)'
;MAFVARSDVKDPGAQHDQWERSARRRERLYAEDAQFAATRPDERVAAAARAPGLRIGEVMAIVLQGYADRPALGQRVREVVTDPATGRSARC
;
A
#
# COMPACT_ATOMS: atom_id res chain seq x y z
N MET A 1 -9.07 45.75 -0.52
CA MET A 1 -9.11 44.57 -1.40
C MET A 1 -9.62 43.39 -0.58
N ALA A 2 -10.82 42.88 -0.88
CA ALA A 2 -11.37 41.70 -0.20
C ALA A 2 -10.73 40.44 -0.79
N PHE A 3 -10.10 39.63 0.05
CA PHE A 3 -9.58 38.32 -0.32
C PHE A 3 -10.79 37.41 -0.57
N VAL A 4 -11.13 37.17 -1.84
CA VAL A 4 -12.10 36.14 -2.22
C VAL A 4 -11.43 34.81 -1.90
N ALA A 5 -11.70 34.27 -0.71
CA ALA A 5 -11.45 32.87 -0.46
C ALA A 5 -12.26 32.10 -1.50
N ARG A 6 -11.59 31.38 -2.40
CA ARG A 6 -12.23 30.26 -3.09
C ARG A 6 -12.68 29.33 -1.98
N SER A 7 -13.97 29.37 -1.67
CA SER A 7 -14.59 28.36 -0.85
C SER A 7 -14.56 27.10 -1.73
N ASP A 8 -13.50 26.31 -1.60
CA ASP A 8 -13.46 24.95 -2.09
C ASP A 8 -14.41 24.12 -1.23
N VAL A 9 -15.71 24.44 -1.28
CA VAL A 9 -16.77 23.60 -0.74
C VAL A 9 -16.75 22.37 -1.62
N LYS A 10 -16.02 21.36 -1.14
CA LYS A 10 -16.02 20.02 -1.68
C LYS A 10 -17.42 19.47 -1.46
N ASP A 11 -18.28 19.60 -2.47
CA ASP A 11 -19.68 19.18 -2.44
C ASP A 11 -19.81 17.82 -1.75
N PRO A 12 -20.52 17.73 -0.60
CA PRO A 12 -20.63 16.50 0.17
C PRO A 12 -21.31 15.38 -0.62
N GLY A 13 -22.22 15.69 -1.54
CA GLY A 13 -22.82 14.71 -2.44
C GLY A 13 -21.80 14.18 -3.43
N ALA A 14 -21.01 15.08 -4.02
CA ALA A 14 -19.90 14.69 -4.87
C ALA A 14 -18.86 13.83 -4.13
N GLN A 15 -18.65 14.01 -2.81
CA GLN A 15 -17.76 13.14 -2.00
C GLN A 15 -18.34 11.76 -1.73
N HIS A 16 -19.64 11.70 -1.42
CA HIS A 16 -20.35 10.45 -1.17
C HIS A 16 -20.30 9.53 -2.40
N ASP A 17 -20.54 10.08 -3.59
CA ASP A 17 -20.49 9.34 -4.85
C ASP A 17 -19.10 8.74 -5.14
N GLN A 18 -18.01 9.43 -4.77
CA GLN A 18 -16.64 8.90 -4.96
C GLN A 18 -16.34 7.78 -3.98
N TRP A 19 -16.88 7.87 -2.75
CA TRP A 19 -16.76 6.81 -1.76
C TRP A 19 -17.48 5.54 -2.22
N GLU A 20 -18.71 5.67 -2.71
CA GLU A 20 -19.47 4.54 -3.25
C GLU A 20 -18.77 3.90 -4.45
N ARG A 21 -18.30 4.71 -5.42
CA ARG A 21 -17.56 4.19 -6.57
C ARG A 21 -16.29 3.46 -6.16
N SER A 22 -15.56 3.99 -5.17
CA SER A 22 -14.36 3.36 -4.62
C SER A 22 -14.68 2.05 -3.92
N ALA A 23 -15.76 2.00 -3.12
CA ALA A 23 -16.21 0.79 -2.45
C ALA A 23 -16.57 -0.31 -3.48
N ARG A 24 -17.37 0.01 -4.50
CA ARG A 24 -17.73 -0.95 -5.57
C ARG A 24 -16.49 -1.47 -6.32
N ARG A 25 -15.55 -0.59 -6.65
CA ARG A 25 -14.28 -0.98 -7.31
C ARG A 25 -13.45 -1.90 -6.42
N ARG A 26 -13.37 -1.61 -5.12
CA ARG A 26 -12.65 -2.44 -4.15
C ARG A 26 -13.26 -3.84 -4.04
N GLU A 27 -14.59 -3.94 -3.94
CA GLU A 27 -15.26 -5.25 -3.90
C GLU A 27 -15.01 -6.05 -5.18
N ARG A 28 -15.04 -5.37 -6.34
CA ARG A 28 -14.70 -6.00 -7.61
C ARG A 28 -13.25 -6.52 -7.64
N LEU A 29 -12.28 -5.74 -7.13
CA LEU A 29 -10.88 -6.18 -7.04
C LEU A 29 -10.72 -7.37 -6.09
N TYR A 30 -11.44 -7.41 -4.97
CA TYR A 30 -11.42 -8.58 -4.09
C TYR A 30 -11.97 -9.86 -4.75
N ALA A 31 -12.91 -9.73 -5.70
CA ALA A 31 -13.49 -10.86 -6.40
C ALA A 31 -12.66 -11.31 -7.62
N GLU A 32 -12.08 -10.37 -8.37
CA GLU A 32 -11.46 -10.65 -9.67
C GLU A 32 -9.93 -10.76 -9.63
N ASP A 33 -9.26 -10.17 -8.63
CA ASP A 33 -7.81 -10.10 -8.55
C ASP A 33 -7.28 -10.91 -7.35
N ALA A 34 -6.66 -12.06 -7.64
CA ALA A 34 -6.10 -12.95 -6.62
C ALA A 34 -4.95 -12.31 -5.83
N GLN A 35 -4.14 -11.47 -6.48
CA GLN A 35 -3.04 -10.77 -5.81
C GLN A 35 -3.61 -9.75 -4.83
N PHE A 36 -4.62 -8.97 -5.25
CA PHE A 36 -5.29 -8.02 -4.36
C PHE A 36 -6.00 -8.74 -3.22
N ALA A 37 -6.71 -9.83 -3.49
CA ALA A 37 -7.38 -10.63 -2.47
C ALA A 37 -6.41 -11.16 -1.39
N ALA A 38 -5.22 -11.60 -1.79
CA ALA A 38 -4.19 -12.06 -0.86
C ALA A 38 -3.65 -10.95 0.08
N THR A 39 -3.85 -9.67 -0.26
CA THR A 39 -3.44 -8.53 0.59
C THR A 39 -4.44 -8.19 1.69
N ARG A 40 -5.59 -8.88 1.78
CA ARG A 40 -6.60 -8.61 2.80
C ARG A 40 -5.99 -8.63 4.21
N PRO A 41 -6.14 -7.56 5.01
CA PRO A 41 -5.63 -7.53 6.37
C PRO A 41 -6.24 -8.63 7.22
N ASP A 42 -5.41 -9.35 7.97
CA ASP A 42 -5.82 -10.28 9.00
C ASP A 42 -6.15 -9.49 10.28
N GLU A 43 -7.40 -9.61 10.73
CA GLU A 43 -7.89 -8.93 11.93
C GLU A 43 -7.16 -9.38 13.20
N ARG A 44 -6.69 -10.64 13.26
CA ARG A 44 -5.94 -11.16 14.40
C ARG A 44 -4.59 -10.48 14.54
N VAL A 45 -3.88 -10.30 13.42
CA VAL A 45 -2.60 -9.58 13.39
C VAL A 45 -2.83 -8.10 13.73
N ALA A 46 -3.89 -7.49 13.20
CA ALA A 46 -4.22 -6.09 13.49
C ALA A 46 -4.61 -5.87 14.96
N ALA A 47 -5.34 -6.81 15.57
CA ALA A 47 -5.70 -6.76 16.98
C ALA A 47 -4.46 -6.91 17.87
N ALA A 48 -3.58 -7.88 17.57
CA ALA A 48 -2.33 -8.09 18.31
C ALA A 48 -1.44 -6.84 18.25
N ALA A 49 -1.29 -6.23 17.07
CA ALA A 49 -0.47 -5.03 16.88
C ALA A 49 -1.02 -3.77 17.59
N ARG A 50 -2.30 -3.76 17.98
CA ARG A 50 -2.96 -2.66 18.70
C ARG A 50 -3.09 -2.91 20.20
N ALA A 51 -2.52 -4.00 20.72
CA ALA A 51 -2.59 -4.28 22.14
C ALA A 51 -1.93 -3.13 22.94
N PRO A 52 -2.54 -2.71 24.06
CA PRO A 52 -1.98 -1.64 24.88
C PRO A 52 -0.65 -2.06 25.51
N GLY A 53 0.25 -1.10 25.72
CA GLY A 53 1.54 -1.32 26.39
C GLY A 53 2.66 -1.84 25.49
N LEU A 54 2.41 -2.06 24.20
CA LEU A 54 3.44 -2.46 23.25
C LEU A 54 4.38 -1.30 22.89
N ARG A 55 5.67 -1.62 22.79
CA ARG A 55 6.69 -0.76 22.20
C ARG A 55 6.66 -0.88 20.68
N ILE A 56 7.18 0.14 19.99
CA ILE A 56 7.19 0.16 18.51
C ILE A 56 7.88 -1.07 17.89
N GLY A 57 8.96 -1.57 18.50
CA GLY A 57 9.66 -2.76 18.02
C GLY A 57 8.83 -4.04 18.14
N GLU A 58 8.01 -4.16 19.18
CA GLU A 58 7.13 -5.31 19.41
C GLU A 58 5.97 -5.30 18.41
N VAL A 59 5.40 -4.11 18.13
CA VAL A 59 4.39 -3.93 17.07
C VAL A 59 4.96 -4.36 15.72
N MET A 60 6.18 -3.92 15.38
CA MET A 60 6.83 -4.30 14.12
C MET A 60 7.07 -5.81 14.04
N ALA A 61 7.53 -6.43 15.12
CA ALA A 61 7.73 -7.88 15.18
C ALA A 61 6.41 -8.64 14.96
N ILE A 62 5.31 -8.21 15.59
CA ILE A 62 3.99 -8.82 15.42
C ILE A 62 3.53 -8.76 13.96
N VAL A 63 3.68 -7.61 13.29
CA VAL A 63 3.27 -7.45 11.90
C VAL A 63 4.14 -8.27 10.95
N LEU A 64 5.46 -8.22 11.11
CA LEU A 64 6.40 -8.95 10.25
C LEU A 64 6.26 -10.47 10.42
N GLN A 65 6.07 -10.95 11.65
CA GLN A 65 5.85 -12.38 11.90
C GLN A 65 4.46 -12.84 11.44
N GLY A 66 3.42 -12.02 11.66
CA GLY A 66 2.05 -12.35 11.28
C GLY A 66 1.82 -12.43 9.77
N TYR A 67 2.68 -11.79 8.97
CA TYR A 67 2.64 -11.84 7.51
C TYR A 67 3.92 -12.41 6.89
N ALA A 68 4.63 -13.28 7.59
CA ALA A 68 5.95 -13.79 7.18
C ALA A 68 5.98 -14.37 5.75
N ASP A 69 4.91 -15.04 5.32
CA ASP A 69 4.82 -15.68 4.00
C ASP A 69 4.34 -14.71 2.89
N ARG A 70 4.00 -13.46 3.23
CA ARG A 70 3.48 -12.49 2.26
C ARG A 70 4.60 -11.61 1.72
N PRO A 71 4.58 -11.26 0.42
CA PRO A 71 5.53 -10.31 -0.14
C PRO A 71 5.31 -8.92 0.49
N ALA A 72 6.25 -8.49 1.34
CA ALA A 72 6.16 -7.21 2.04
C ALA A 72 6.70 -6.03 1.21
N LEU A 73 7.77 -6.25 0.44
CA LEU A 73 8.47 -5.22 -0.31
C LEU A 73 8.74 -5.68 -1.74
N GLY A 74 8.72 -4.73 -2.67
CA GLY A 74 9.08 -4.95 -4.07
C GLY A 74 10.16 -3.95 -4.50
N GLN A 75 11.12 -4.43 -5.30
CA GLN A 75 12.14 -3.59 -5.93
C GLN A 75 12.16 -3.85 -7.43
N ARG A 76 12.59 -2.87 -8.22
CA ARG A 76 12.79 -3.07 -9.66
C ARG A 76 13.98 -4.00 -9.87
N VAL A 77 13.79 -5.01 -10.70
CA VAL A 77 14.88 -5.86 -11.20
C VAL A 77 15.86 -4.99 -11.99
N ARG A 78 17.15 -5.26 -11.86
CA ARG A 78 18.23 -4.62 -12.61
C ARG A 78 19.21 -5.68 -13.08
N GLU A 79 19.72 -5.53 -14.28
CA GLU A 79 20.72 -6.44 -14.85
C GLU A 79 22.07 -5.74 -14.89
N VAL A 80 23.15 -6.50 -14.68
CA VAL A 80 24.51 -5.99 -14.86
C VAL A 80 24.99 -6.43 -16.24
N VAL A 81 25.13 -5.49 -17.15
CA VAL A 81 25.59 -5.76 -18.52
C VAL A 81 27.04 -5.32 -18.64
N THR A 82 27.90 -6.22 -19.13
CA THR A 82 29.31 -5.94 -19.39
C THR A 82 29.51 -5.58 -20.85
N ASP A 83 30.12 -4.42 -21.09
CA ASP A 83 30.53 -3.99 -22.43
C ASP A 83 31.67 -4.89 -22.94
N PRO A 84 31.51 -5.59 -24.06
CA PRO A 84 32.55 -6.48 -24.59
C PRO A 84 33.79 -5.75 -25.12
N ALA A 85 33.67 -4.47 -25.49
CA ALA A 85 34.79 -3.68 -26.01
C ALA A 85 35.62 -3.03 -24.91
N THR A 86 34.98 -2.55 -23.84
CA THR A 86 35.66 -1.86 -22.74
C THR A 86 35.84 -2.71 -21.47
N GLY A 87 35.16 -3.86 -21.38
CA GLY A 87 35.13 -4.72 -20.20
C GLY A 87 34.41 -4.12 -19.00
N ARG A 88 33.81 -2.93 -19.13
CA ARG A 88 33.12 -2.24 -18.03
C ARG A 88 31.71 -2.78 -17.85
N SER A 89 31.30 -2.99 -16.60
CA SER A 89 29.93 -3.38 -16.27
C SER A 89 29.09 -2.19 -15.83
N ALA A 90 27.89 -2.06 -16.40
CA ALA A 90 26.90 -1.07 -16.01
C ALA A 90 25.60 -1.76 -15.57
N ARG A 91 24.81 -1.08 -14.73
CA ARG A 91 23.47 -1.54 -14.34
C ARG A 91 22.47 -1.00 -15.36
N CYS A 92 21.73 -1.90 -16.00
CA CYS A 92 20.60 -1.61 -16.88
C CYS A 92 19.28 -1.71 -16.12
#